data_AF-A0A9P5JWS6-F1
#
_entry.id   AF-A0A9P5JWS6-F1
#
_cell.length_a   1.000
_cell.length_b   1.000
_cell.length_c   1.000
_cell.angle_alpha   90.00
_cell.angle_beta   90.00
_cell.angle_gamma   90.00
#
_symmetry.space_group_name_H-M   'P 1'
#
loop_
_entity.id
_entity.type
_entity.pdbx_description
1 polymer ?
#
loop_
_entity_poly.entity_id
_entity_poly.type
_entity_poly.pdbx_seq_one_letter_code
_entity_poly.pdbx_strand_id
1 'polypeptide(L)'
;MDTVCFQSLLPSTYFLPPNSVVYTGCMCDDELAQQLKPVYKREGGSVSRREQWTDGVCVVVITDHHRSLFATLRAAEYLTSLLLVVARLLDGAKFFYVEGYFLIHGLPSTLEVAKKASGAGRESEKDYRERRPCKNPPT
;
A
#
# COMPACT_ATOMS: atom_id res chain seq x y z
N MET A 1 2.74 -6.51 17.64
CA MET A 1 2.55 -5.71 16.41
C MET A 1 3.86 -5.85 15.68
N ASP A 2 3.90 -6.73 14.69
CA ASP A 2 5.17 -7.29 14.24
C ASP A 2 5.45 -6.93 12.79
N THR A 3 4.43 -6.59 11.99
CA THR A 3 4.57 -6.32 10.56
C THR A 3 3.85 -5.03 10.14
N VAL A 4 4.53 -4.17 9.37
CA VAL A 4 3.93 -3.01 8.71
C VAL A 4 3.93 -3.23 7.20
N CYS A 5 2.76 -3.14 6.58
CA CYS A 5 2.55 -3.31 5.14
C CYS A 5 2.09 -2.00 4.51
N PHE A 6 2.77 -1.58 3.44
CA PHE A 6 2.35 -0.44 2.63
C PHE A 6 1.50 -0.94 1.45
N GLN A 7 0.27 -0.42 1.35
CA GLN A 7 -0.67 -0.55 0.22
C GLN A 7 -1.42 -1.89 0.03
N SER A 8 -0.86 -3.05 0.33
CA SER A 8 -1.54 -4.33 0.08
C SER A 8 -2.34 -4.79 1.30
N LEU A 9 -3.68 -4.77 1.25
CA LEU A 9 -4.52 -4.88 2.46
C LEU A 9 -5.01 -6.27 2.86
N LEU A 10 -4.71 -7.34 2.11
CA LEU A 10 -5.55 -8.55 2.20
C LEU A 10 -4.86 -9.91 2.25
N PRO A 11 -3.61 -10.18 1.79
CA PRO A 11 -3.09 -11.55 1.90
C PRO A 11 -2.68 -11.94 3.33
N SER A 12 -2.12 -11.01 4.10
CA SER A 12 -1.41 -11.35 5.35
C SER A 12 -2.31 -11.43 6.59
N THR A 13 -3.41 -10.66 6.67
CA THR A 13 -4.35 -10.74 7.82
C THR A 13 -5.08 -12.09 7.92
N TYR A 14 -5.29 -12.81 6.81
CA TYR A 14 -5.95 -14.13 6.87
C TYR A 14 -5.09 -15.21 7.51
N PHE A 15 -3.77 -15.11 7.41
CA PHE A 15 -2.83 -16.12 7.92
C PHE A 15 -2.21 -15.71 9.27
N LEU A 16 -2.13 -14.41 9.55
CA LEU A 16 -1.50 -13.89 10.75
C LEU A 16 -2.53 -13.61 11.85
N PRO A 17 -2.12 -13.70 13.13
CA PRO A 17 -3.02 -13.41 14.24
C PRO A 17 -3.57 -11.97 14.17
N PRO A 18 -4.80 -11.72 14.67
CA PRO A 18 -5.42 -10.40 14.62
C PRO A 18 -4.53 -9.35 15.31
N ASN A 19 -4.49 -8.13 14.76
CA ASN A 19 -3.65 -7.01 15.21
C ASN A 19 -2.12 -7.21 15.10
N SER A 20 -1.66 -8.20 14.33
CA SER A 20 -0.22 -8.39 14.05
C SER A 20 0.30 -7.52 12.90
N VAL A 21 -0.57 -7.16 11.95
CA VAL A 21 -0.26 -6.36 10.76
C VAL A 21 -0.90 -4.99 10.86
N VAL A 22 -0.13 -3.97 10.49
CA VAL A 22 -0.66 -2.61 10.28
C VAL A 22 -0.51 -2.25 8.81
N TYR A 23 -1.62 -1.85 8.21
CA TYR A 23 -1.63 -1.29 6.86
C TYR A 23 -1.60 0.21 6.90
N THR A 24 -0.82 0.81 6.01
CA THR A 24 -0.74 2.26 5.91
C THR A 24 -0.85 2.73 4.47
N GLY A 25 -1.57 3.84 4.27
CA GLY A 25 -1.93 4.37 2.96
C GLY A 25 -2.61 5.74 3.05
N CYS A 26 -2.81 6.33 1.88
CA CYS A 26 -3.53 7.60 1.70
C CYS A 26 -4.97 7.33 1.25
N MET A 27 -5.91 8.12 1.76
CA MET A 27 -7.25 8.24 1.17
C MET A 27 -7.71 9.69 1.17
N CYS A 28 -8.58 10.00 0.24
CA CYS A 28 -9.43 11.17 0.23
C CYS A 28 -10.68 10.95 1.09
N ASP A 29 -11.51 11.97 1.24
CA ASP A 29 -12.84 11.87 1.84
C ASP A 29 -13.93 11.90 0.76
N ASP A 30 -13.90 10.93 -0.14
CA ASP A 30 -14.92 10.75 -1.18
C ASP A 30 -15.80 9.50 -0.92
N GLU A 31 -16.74 9.23 -1.82
CA GLU A 31 -17.67 8.09 -1.70
C GLU A 31 -16.93 6.74 -1.66
N LEU A 32 -15.80 6.62 -2.37
CA LEU A 32 -14.98 5.40 -2.37
C LEU A 32 -14.30 5.22 -1.00
N ALA A 33 -13.80 6.30 -0.41
CA ALA A 33 -13.24 6.27 0.93
C ALA A 33 -14.26 5.80 1.97
N GLN A 34 -15.54 6.17 1.83
CA GLN A 34 -16.59 5.70 2.74
C GLN A 34 -16.79 4.19 2.68
N GLN A 35 -16.61 3.58 1.50
CA GLN A 35 -16.66 2.13 1.34
C GLN A 35 -15.40 1.43 1.86
N LEU A 36 -14.23 2.06 1.75
CA LEU A 36 -12.95 1.49 2.17
C LEU A 36 -12.70 1.58 3.69
N LYS A 37 -13.16 2.66 4.35
CA LYS A 37 -13.03 2.87 5.80
C LYS A 37 -13.48 1.69 6.68
N PRO A 38 -14.66 1.07 6.49
CA PRO A 38 -15.09 -0.05 7.32
C PRO A 38 -14.21 -1.28 7.12
N VAL A 39 -13.70 -1.51 5.91
CA VAL A 39 -12.76 -2.61 5.61
C VAL A 39 -11.43 -2.37 6.30
N TYR A 40 -10.85 -1.17 6.18
CA TYR A 40 -9.61 -0.81 6.87
C TYR A 40 -9.74 -0.95 8.39
N LYS A 41 -10.87 -0.52 8.97
CA LYS A 41 -11.13 -0.65 10.41
C LYS A 41 -11.24 -2.12 10.85
N ARG A 42 -11.84 -2.98 10.00
CA ARG A 42 -11.94 -4.42 10.25
C ARG A 42 -10.58 -5.11 10.21
N GLU A 43 -9.74 -4.75 9.25
CA GLU A 43 -8.43 -5.37 9.02
C GLU A 43 -7.29 -4.73 9.84
N GLY A 44 -7.57 -3.76 10.72
CA GLY A 44 -6.56 -3.12 11.58
C GLY A 44 -5.64 -2.11 10.88
N GLY A 45 -6.04 -1.58 9.72
CA GLY A 45 -5.27 -0.59 8.97
C GLY A 45 -5.40 0.84 9.48
N SER A 46 -4.31 1.61 9.44
CA SER A 46 -4.23 3.04 9.75
C SER A 46 -4.10 3.86 8.47
N VAL A 47 -5.04 4.76 8.18
CA VAL A 47 -5.05 5.56 6.93
C VAL A 47 -4.85 7.04 7.24
N SER A 48 -3.97 7.71 6.51
CA SER A 48 -3.89 9.17 6.52
C SER A 48 -4.88 9.77 5.52
N ARG A 49 -5.72 10.71 5.98
CA ARG A 49 -6.72 11.39 5.15
C ARG A 49 -6.15 12.67 4.51
N ARG A 50 -6.51 12.96 3.26
CA ARG A 50 -6.28 14.26 2.60
C ARG A 50 -7.54 14.76 1.92
N GLU A 51 -7.92 16.01 2.17
CA GLU A 51 -9.19 16.58 1.66
C GLU A 51 -9.08 17.24 0.27
N GLN A 52 -7.86 17.50 -0.21
CA GLN A 52 -7.64 18.30 -1.43
C GLN A 52 -7.66 17.52 -2.75
N TRP A 53 -7.68 16.18 -2.69
CA TRP A 53 -7.52 15.34 -3.88
C TRP A 53 -8.72 14.42 -4.04
N THR A 54 -8.59 13.34 -4.79
CA THR A 54 -9.67 12.36 -5.04
C THR A 54 -9.03 10.98 -5.00
N ASP A 55 -9.77 9.96 -4.58
CA ASP A 55 -9.19 8.64 -4.41
C ASP A 55 -8.72 8.03 -5.71
N GLY A 56 -7.64 7.26 -5.58
CA GLY A 56 -7.13 6.44 -6.65
C GLY A 56 -8.14 5.36 -7.03
N VAL A 57 -8.23 5.05 -8.32
CA VAL A 57 -9.17 4.06 -8.85
C VAL A 57 -8.38 3.00 -9.60
N CYS A 58 -8.72 1.73 -9.36
CA CYS A 58 -8.23 0.61 -10.15
C CYS A 58 -9.38 0.05 -11.00
N VAL A 59 -9.26 0.17 -12.31
CA VAL A 59 -10.17 -0.41 -13.29
C VAL A 59 -9.64 -1.79 -13.66
N VAL A 60 -10.50 -2.80 -13.53
CA VAL A 60 -10.19 -4.17 -13.94
C VAL A 60 -11.08 -4.51 -15.12
N VAL A 61 -10.47 -4.71 -16.29
CA VAL A 61 -11.16 -5.21 -17.47
C VAL A 61 -11.02 -6.73 -17.47
N ILE A 62 -12.16 -7.41 -17.39
CA ILE A 62 -12.22 -8.88 -17.38
C ILE A 62 -12.71 -9.32 -18.75
N THR A 63 -11.87 -10.08 -19.45
CA THR A 63 -12.22 -10.73 -20.72
C THR A 63 -11.97 -12.22 -20.57
N ASP A 64 -13.04 -12.98 -20.33
CA ASP A 64 -12.98 -14.43 -20.09
C ASP A 64 -11.96 -14.79 -18.98
N HIS A 65 -10.87 -15.49 -19.32
CA HIS A 65 -9.80 -15.84 -18.38
C HIS A 65 -8.75 -14.74 -18.14
N HIS A 66 -8.82 -13.61 -18.86
CA HIS A 66 -7.85 -12.52 -18.75
C HIS A 66 -8.35 -11.38 -17.87
N ARG A 67 -7.43 -10.81 -17.09
CA ARG A 67 -7.67 -9.61 -16.26
C ARG A 67 -6.61 -8.58 -16.58
N SER A 68 -7.04 -7.44 -17.10
CA SER A 68 -6.19 -6.27 -17.35
C SER A 68 -6.49 -5.21 -16.31
N LEU A 69 -5.46 -4.81 -15.55
CA LEU A 69 -5.60 -3.82 -14.48
C LEU A 69 -5.02 -2.49 -14.94
N PHE A 70 -5.80 -1.42 -14.80
CA PHE A 70 -5.39 -0.05 -15.04
C PHE A 70 -5.65 0.78 -13.78
N ALA A 71 -4.61 1.32 -13.16
CA ALA A 71 -4.73 2.07 -11.91
C ALA A 71 -4.35 3.55 -12.12
N THR A 72 -5.16 4.44 -11.57
CA THR A 72 -4.83 5.85 -11.38
C THR A 72 -4.66 6.11 -9.89
N LEU A 73 -3.50 6.64 -9.48
CA LEU A 73 -3.10 6.76 -8.07
C LEU A 73 -3.68 8.01 -7.38
N ARG A 74 -3.81 9.13 -8.11
CA ARG A 74 -4.43 10.40 -7.63
C ARG A 74 -3.93 10.79 -6.23
N ALA A 75 -4.79 10.81 -5.20
CA ALA A 75 -4.40 11.16 -3.83
C ALA A 75 -3.24 10.31 -3.26
N ALA A 76 -3.03 9.08 -3.74
CA ALA A 76 -1.95 8.22 -3.31
C ALA A 76 -0.56 8.69 -3.80
N GLU A 77 -0.47 9.50 -4.86
CA GLU A 77 0.82 10.01 -5.34
C GLU A 77 1.45 11.03 -4.39
N TYR A 78 0.61 11.78 -3.67
CA TYR A 78 1.05 12.84 -2.76
C TYR A 78 1.35 12.32 -1.35
N LEU A 79 1.72 11.04 -1.25
CA LEU A 79 1.99 10.37 0.02
C LEU A 79 3.36 10.72 0.59
N THR A 80 3.54 11.98 0.93
CA THR A 80 4.81 12.54 1.43
C THR A 80 4.88 12.53 2.96
N SER A 81 3.75 12.55 3.67
CA SER A 81 3.70 12.80 5.13
C SER A 81 3.35 11.59 5.99
N LEU A 82 3.24 10.38 5.40
CA LEU A 82 2.84 9.20 6.18
C LEU A 82 3.82 8.87 7.30
N LEU A 83 5.12 9.06 7.06
CA LEU A 83 6.15 8.77 8.06
C LEU A 83 5.92 9.50 9.39
N LEU A 84 5.31 10.69 9.41
CA LEU A 84 5.04 11.37 10.67
C LEU A 84 3.97 10.64 11.52
N VAL A 85 2.98 10.02 10.87
CA VAL A 85 1.88 9.31 11.54
C VAL A 85 2.28 7.87 11.86
N VAL A 86 3.00 7.19 10.96
CA VAL A 86 3.45 5.80 11.17
C VAL A 86 4.82 5.70 11.86
N ALA A 87 5.59 6.78 12.08
CA ALA A 87 6.91 6.71 12.74
C ALA A 87 6.89 5.92 14.05
N ARG A 88 5.87 6.16 14.88
CA ARG A 88 5.67 5.44 16.16
C ARG A 88 5.36 3.95 15.96
N LEU A 89 4.67 3.60 14.89
CA LEU A 89 4.33 2.22 14.55
C LEU A 89 5.51 1.50 13.89
N LEU A 90 6.37 2.24 13.17
CA LEU A 90 7.61 1.72 12.62
C LEU A 90 8.57 1.30 13.74
N ASP A 91 8.64 2.04 14.85
CA ASP A 91 9.56 1.74 15.95
C ASP A 91 9.24 0.39 16.63
N GLY A 92 7.99 -0.07 16.63
CA GLY A 92 7.58 -1.36 17.20
C GLY A 92 7.61 -2.55 16.25
N ALA A 93 7.66 -2.32 14.93
CA ALA A 93 7.55 -3.38 13.93
C ALA A 93 8.88 -4.11 13.70
N LYS A 94 8.83 -5.44 13.50
CA LYS A 94 10.00 -6.29 13.19
C LYS A 94 10.18 -6.50 11.69
N PHE A 95 9.08 -6.52 10.94
CA PHE A 95 9.05 -6.74 9.51
C PHE A 95 8.41 -5.55 8.80
N PHE A 96 9.03 -5.14 7.70
CA PHE A 96 8.50 -4.10 6.81
C PHE A 96 8.30 -4.68 5.43
N TYR A 97 7.08 -4.52 4.90
CA TYR A 97 6.76 -4.91 3.54
C TYR A 97 6.31 -3.69 2.73
N VAL A 98 6.99 -3.47 1.62
CA VAL A 98 6.67 -2.38 0.69
C VAL A 98 6.38 -2.97 -0.69
N GLU A 99 5.16 -2.75 -1.18
CA GLU A 99 4.75 -3.19 -2.52
C GLU A 99 5.47 -2.37 -3.61
N GLY A 100 5.85 -3.01 -4.73
CA GLY A 100 6.57 -2.35 -5.81
C GLY A 100 5.85 -1.16 -6.44
N TYR A 101 4.52 -1.12 -6.43
CA TYR A 101 3.76 0.06 -6.87
C TYR A 101 4.02 1.28 -6.00
N PHE A 102 4.41 1.10 -4.74
CA PHE A 102 4.77 2.20 -3.86
C PHE A 102 6.06 2.90 -4.30
N LEU A 103 6.95 2.19 -5.01
CA LEU A 103 8.23 2.75 -5.48
C LEU A 103 8.05 3.86 -6.53
N ILE A 104 6.98 3.82 -7.33
CA ILE A 104 6.79 4.78 -8.43
C ILE A 104 6.30 6.16 -7.98
N HIS A 105 5.83 6.30 -6.74
CA HIS A 105 5.31 7.57 -6.20
C HIS A 105 5.81 7.89 -4.78
N GLY A 106 6.16 6.88 -3.99
CA GLY A 106 6.59 6.98 -2.59
C GLY A 106 8.07 6.64 -2.38
N LEU A 107 8.95 6.86 -3.36
CA LEU A 107 10.38 6.55 -3.24
C LEU A 107 11.06 7.19 -2.02
N PRO A 108 10.84 8.50 -1.71
CA PRO A 108 11.42 9.12 -0.52
C PRO A 108 10.99 8.42 0.77
N SER A 109 9.69 8.11 0.87
CA SER A 109 9.10 7.42 2.01
C SER A 109 9.66 6.00 2.15
N THR A 110 9.83 5.29 1.04
CA THR A 110 10.42 3.94 1.02
C THR A 110 11.87 3.94 1.49
N LEU A 111 12.66 4.93 1.06
CA LEU A 111 14.06 5.07 1.49
C LEU A 111 14.15 5.33 2.99
N GLU A 112 13.26 6.13 3.56
CA GLU A 112 13.25 6.40 5.00
C GLU A 112 12.86 5.16 5.81
N VAL A 113 11.84 4.40 5.36
CA VAL A 113 11.48 3.10 5.96
C VAL A 113 12.65 2.13 5.89
N ALA A 114 13.32 2.03 4.74
CA ALA A 114 14.48 1.15 4.56
C ALA A 114 15.65 1.55 5.47
N LYS A 115 15.92 2.86 5.64
CA LYS A 115 16.94 3.36 6.58
C LYS A 115 16.61 2.99 8.02
N LYS A 116 15.34 3.14 8.43
CA LYS A 116 14.88 2.75 9.78
C LYS A 116 14.97 1.25 10.01
N ALA A 117 14.58 0.44 9.02
CA ALA A 117 14.70 -1.00 9.09
C ALA A 117 16.17 -1.44 9.25
N SER A 118 17.06 -0.90 8.40
CA SER A 118 18.49 -1.21 8.43
C SER A 118 19.16 -0.76 9.73
N GLY A 119 18.87 0.45 10.22
CA GLY A 119 19.46 0.96 11.46
C GLY A 119 19.03 0.20 12.72
N ALA A 120 17.89 -0.51 12.66
CA ALA A 120 17.37 -1.30 13.77
C ALA A 120 17.61 -2.81 13.63
N GLY A 121 18.34 -3.27 12.60
CA GLY A 121 18.60 -4.69 12.33
C GLY A 121 17.35 -5.48 11.95
N ARG A 122 16.40 -4.83 11.25
CA ARG A 122 15.09 -5.38 10.91
C ARG A 122 15.00 -5.71 9.42
N GLU A 123 14.22 -6.74 9.11
CA GLU A 123 14.06 -7.23 7.75
C GLU A 123 13.06 -6.38 6.97
N SER A 124 13.44 -5.98 5.76
CA SER A 124 12.58 -5.26 4.82
C SER A 124 12.49 -6.04 3.52
N GLU A 125 11.27 -6.39 3.11
CA GLU A 125 11.01 -7.11 1.86
C GLU A 125 10.29 -6.22 0.85
N LYS A 126 10.66 -6.38 -0.43
CA LYS A 126 10.12 -5.64 -1.56
C LYS A 126 9.60 -6.60 -2.61
N ASP A 127 8.36 -6.42 -3.04
CA ASP A 127 7.81 -7.15 -4.18
C ASP A 127 8.12 -6.40 -5.47
N TYR A 128 8.93 -7.01 -6.34
CA TYR A 128 9.26 -6.45 -7.65
C TYR A 128 8.35 -7.04 -8.73
N ARG A 129 7.40 -6.23 -9.21
CA ARG A 129 6.60 -6.58 -10.39
C ARG A 129 7.23 -6.06 -11.67
N GLU A 130 7.70 -6.98 -12.51
CA GLU A 130 8.06 -6.67 -13.89
C GLU A 130 6.79 -6.36 -14.71
N ARG A 131 6.84 -5.26 -15.48
CA ARG A 131 5.82 -5.03 -16.52
C ARG A 131 6.03 -6.06 -17.62
N ARG A 132 5.14 -7.05 -17.72
CA ARG A 132 5.12 -7.90 -18.91
C ARG A 132 4.72 -7.05 -20.11
N PRO A 133 5.51 -7.03 -21.20
CA PRO A 133 5.14 -6.29 -22.40
C PRO A 133 3.80 -6.83 -22.92
N CYS A 134 2.90 -5.92 -23.29
CA CYS A 134 1.71 -6.30 -24.03
C CYS A 134 2.16 -6.99 -25.31
N LYS A 135 1.87 -8.29 -25.46
CA LYS A 135 2.02 -8.95 -26.76
C LYS A 135 0.97 -8.33 -27.68
N ASN A 136 1.41 -7.80 -28.82
CA ASN A 136 0.48 -7.30 -29.83
C ASN A 136 -0.50 -8.43 -30.21
N PRO A 137 -1.79 -8.13 -30.39
CA PRO A 137 -2.74 -9.12 -30.88
C PRO A 137 -2.28 -9.65 -32.25
N PRO A 138 -2.50 -10.93 -32.56
CA PRO A 138 -2.23 -11.44 -33.90
C PRO A 138 -3.10 -10.67 -34.91
N THR A 139 -2.46 -10.14 -35.95
CA THR A 139 -3.11 -9.52 -37.11
C THR A 139 -3.90 -10.52 -37.93
#